data_AF-K2JHP5-F1
#
_entry.id   AF-K2JHP5-F1
#
_cell.length_a   1.000
_cell.length_b   1.000
_cell.length_c   1.000
_cell.angle_alpha   90.00
_cell.angle_beta   90.00
_cell.angle_gamma   90.00
#
_symmetry.space_group_name_H-M   'P 1'
#
loop_
_entity.id
_entity.type
_entity.pdbx_description
1 polymer ?
#
loop_
_entity_poly.entity_id
_entity_poly.type
_entity_poly.pdbx_seq_one_letter_code
_entity_poly.pdbx_strand_id
1 'polypeptide(L)' 'MIEDGRPCLDVAQQLQAVESAIRNAKQALIHDHMDHCLDADDSQDRTELKAISRYL' A
#
# COMPACT_ATOMS: atom_id res chain seq x y z
N MET A 1 18.06 -10.24 -12.75
CA MET A 1 18.38 -10.31 -11.30
C MET A 1 18.85 -11.69 -10.90
N ILE A 2 17.91 -12.63 -10.80
CA ILE A 2 18.17 -14.01 -10.37
C ILE A 2 18.71 -14.84 -11.55
N GLU A 3 18.08 -14.71 -12.72
CA GLU A 3 18.50 -15.40 -13.96
C GLU A 3 19.88 -14.92 -14.45
N ASP A 4 20.23 -13.66 -14.19
CA ASP A 4 21.55 -13.09 -14.48
C ASP A 4 22.62 -13.48 -13.44
N GLY A 5 22.27 -14.28 -12.43
CA GLY A 5 23.20 -14.71 -11.37
C GLY A 5 23.75 -13.57 -10.50
N ARG A 6 22.99 -12.48 -10.30
CA ARG A 6 23.44 -11.37 -9.45
C ARG A 6 23.66 -11.81 -8.00
N PRO A 7 24.53 -11.13 -7.23
CA PRO A 7 24.77 -11.44 -5.83
C PRO A 7 23.47 -11.49 -5.02
N CYS A 8 23.38 -12.42 -4.06
CA CYS A 8 22.19 -12.56 -3.21
C CYS A 8 21.82 -11.26 -2.47
N LEU A 9 22.82 -10.45 -2.12
CA LEU A 9 22.61 -9.14 -1.49
C LEU A 9 21.82 -8.20 -2.40
N ASP A 10 22.18 -8.10 -3.68
CA ASP A 10 21.49 -7.25 -4.66
C ASP A 10 20.04 -7.70 -4.87
N VAL A 11 19.82 -9.02 -4.93
CA VAL A 11 18.47 -9.59 -5.05
C VAL A 11 17.63 -9.26 -3.82
N ALA A 12 18.20 -9.41 -2.62
CA ALA A 12 17.52 -9.07 -1.36
C ALA A 12 17.18 -7.57 -1.28
N GLN A 13 18.10 -6.69 -1.67
CA GLN A 13 17.86 -5.24 -1.72
C GLN A 13 16.72 -4.89 -2.68
N GLN A 14 16.66 -5.52 -3.86
CA GLN A 14 15.57 -5.27 -4.79
C GLN A 14 14.22 -5.78 -4.28
N LEU A 15 14.19 -6.96 -3.63
CA LEU A 15 12.96 -7.47 -3.03
C LEU A 15 12.46 -6.53 -1.92
N GLN A 16 13.34 -6.01 -1.07
CA GLN A 16 13.01 -5.01 -0.06
C GLN A 16 12.47 -3.71 -0.69
N ALA A 17 13.03 -3.28 -1.82
CA ALA A 17 12.54 -2.11 -2.55
C ALA A 17 11.12 -2.34 -3.09
N VAL A 18 10.84 -3.52 -3.64
CA VAL A 18 9.49 -3.90 -4.11
C VAL A 18 8.50 -3.96 -2.95
N GLU A 19 8.87 -4.60 -1.84
CA GLU A 19 8.06 -4.64 -0.62
C GLU A 19 7.72 -3.23 -0.13
N SER A 20 8.73 -2.35 -0.08
CA SER A 20 8.55 -0.96 0.35
C SER A 20 7.64 -0.18 -0.61
N ALA A 21 7.77 -0.40 -1.91
CA ALA A 21 6.90 0.22 -2.91
C ALA A 21 5.43 -0.21 -2.75
N ILE A 22 5.19 -1.51 -2.55
CA ILE A 22 3.84 -2.05 -2.31
C ILE A 22 3.26 -1.50 -1.01
N ARG A 23 4.07 -1.45 0.07
CA ARG A 23 3.63 -0.86 1.34
C ARG A 23 3.22 0.60 1.18
N ASN A 24 4.03 1.39 0.48
CA ASN A 24 3.74 2.81 0.23
C ASN A 24 2.50 2.97 -0.65
N ALA A 25 2.33 2.15 -1.69
CA ALA A 25 1.15 2.18 -2.55
C ALA A 25 -0.14 1.86 -1.77
N LYS A 26 -0.10 0.85 -0.88
CA LYS A 26 -1.21 0.53 0.04
C LYS A 26 -1.56 1.74 0.91
N GLN A 27 -0.57 2.36 1.55
CA GLN A 27 -0.81 3.54 2.41
C GLN A 27 -1.42 4.69 1.62
N ALA A 28 -0.87 4.99 0.44
CA ALA A 28 -1.39 6.04 -0.43
C ALA A 28 -2.85 5.80 -0.83
N LEU A 29 -3.21 4.56 -1.22
CA LEU A 29 -4.59 4.19 -1.55
C LEU A 29 -5.54 4.37 -0.36
N ILE A 30 -5.14 3.92 0.83
CA ILE A 30 -5.97 4.03 2.02
C ILE A 30 -6.19 5.51 2.37
N HIS A 31 -5.15 6.33 2.32
CA HIS A 31 -5.26 7.77 2.57
C HIS A 31 -6.15 8.47 1.54
N ASP A 32 -5.95 8.20 0.25
CA ASP A 32 -6.78 8.77 -0.83
C ASP A 32 -8.26 8.40 -0.68
N HIS A 33 -8.54 7.13 -0.37
CA HIS A 33 -9.90 6.69 -0.10
C HIS A 33 -10.48 7.32 1.18
N MET A 34 -9.64 7.55 2.20
CA MET A 34 -10.07 8.23 3.41
C MET A 34 -10.49 9.67 3.15
N ASP A 35 -9.71 10.41 2.38
CA ASP A 35 -10.02 11.79 2.00
C ASP A 35 -11.32 11.84 1.17
N HIS A 36 -11.48 10.92 0.20
CA HIS A 36 -12.69 10.85 -0.62
C HIS A 36 -13.96 10.55 0.18
N CYS A 37 -13.91 9.61 1.13
CA CYS A 37 -15.06 9.25 1.97
C CYS A 37 -15.37 10.30 3.06
N LEU A 38 -14.41 11.14 3.45
CA LEU A 38 -14.66 12.24 4.38
C LEU A 38 -15.39 13.41 3.71
N ASP A 39 -15.20 13.60 2.42
CA ASP A 39 -15.89 14.60 1.60
C ASP A 39 -17.29 14.12 1.16
N ALA A 40 -17.59 12.83 1.27
CA ALA A 40 -18.89 12.24 0.96
C ALA A 40 -19.85 12.26 2.16
N ASP A 41 -21.13 12.59 1.92
CA ASP A 41 -22.17 12.71 2.95
C ASP A 41 -22.89 11.36 3.24
N ASP A 42 -22.35 10.24 2.72
CA ASP A 42 -22.98 8.92 2.86
C ASP A 42 -22.48 8.13 4.09
N SER A 43 -23.43 7.51 4.77
CA SER A 43 -23.21 6.66 5.94
C SER A 43 -22.48 5.34 5.60
N GLN A 44 -22.59 4.88 4.35
CA GLN A 44 -21.99 3.65 3.88
C GLN A 44 -20.46 3.81 3.70
N ASP A 45 -20.03 4.92 3.11
CA ASP A 45 -18.62 5.31 2.93
C ASP A 45 -17.84 5.35 4.26
N ARG A 46 -18.47 5.87 5.32
CA ARG A 46 -17.87 5.88 6.68
C ARG A 46 -17.67 4.48 7.27
N THR A 47 -18.45 3.50 6.84
CA THR A 47 -18.32 2.11 7.30
C THR A 47 -17.17 1.42 6.57
N GLU A 48 -17.05 1.64 5.26
CA GLU A 48 -15.92 1.16 4.46
C GLU A 48 -14.60 1.78 4.90
N LEU A 49 -14.59 3.08 5.19
CA LEU A 49 -13.45 3.79 5.79
C LEU A 49 -12.89 3.07 7.01
N LYS A 50 -13.76 2.69 7.96
CA LYS A 50 -13.38 1.97 9.20
C LYS A 50 -12.87 0.56 8.95
N ALA A 51 -13.30 -0.08 7.86
CA ALA A 51 -12.83 -1.40 7.49
C ALA A 51 -11.42 -1.32 6.89
N ILE A 52 -11.21 -0.36 5.97
CA ILE A 52 -9.96 -0.18 5.25
C ILE A 52 -8.86 0.42 6.16
N SER A 53 -9.21 1.30 7.10
CA SER A 53 -8.26 1.86 8.06
C SER A 53 -7.60 0.82 8.98
N ARG A 54 -8.16 -0.40 9.09
CA ARG A 54 -7.55 -1.51 9.84
C ARG A 54 -6.32 -2.11 9.15
N TYR A 55 -6.13 -1.79 7.87
CA TYR A 55 -5.02 -2.27 7.05
C TYR A 55 -3.89 -1.25 6.91
N LEU A 56 -3.99 -0.08 7.55
CA LEU A 56 -2.88 0.85 7.75
C LEU A 56 -1.87 0.24 8.72
#